data_AF-A0A522GPP8-F1
#
_entry.id   AF-A0A522GPP8-F1
#
_cell.length_a   1.000
_cell.length_b   1.000
_cell.length_c   1.000
_cell.angle_alpha   90.00
_cell.angle_beta   90.00
_cell.angle_gamma   90.00
#
_symmetry.space_group_name_H-M   'P 1'
#
loop_
_entity.id
_entity.type
_entity.pdbx_description
1 polymer ?
#
loop_
_entity_poly.entity_id
_entity_poly.type
_entity_poly.pdbx_seq_one_letter_code
_entity_poly.pdbx_strand_id
1 'polypeptide(L)'
;MRIINKLSILCFILVFATGCETYKDYEIEYSPVYPLCGEWIVRFTDTSVTPNVTSGLIVMSTFNTADNSTTQMWIRTTSTSASYLGRYDGKIDCNVAE
;
A
#
# COMPACT_ATOMS: atom_id res chain seq x y z
N MET A 1 -30.77 3.86 37.24
CA MET A 1 -30.09 4.68 36.20
C MET A 1 -28.55 4.67 36.26
N ARG A 2 -27.89 4.66 37.43
CA ARG A 2 -26.40 4.74 37.52
C ARG A 2 -25.64 3.52 36.98
N ILE A 3 -26.21 2.31 37.02
CA ILE A 3 -25.54 1.08 36.55
C ILE A 3 -25.63 0.94 35.03
N ILE A 4 -26.79 1.23 34.42
CA ILE A 4 -26.97 1.20 32.96
C ILE A 4 -26.03 2.19 32.27
N ASN A 5 -25.87 3.40 32.81
CA ASN A 5 -24.93 4.39 32.26
C ASN A 5 -23.46 3.91 32.34
N LYS A 6 -23.08 3.21 33.41
CA LYS A 6 -21.72 2.66 33.55
C LYS A 6 -21.49 1.49 32.59
N LEU A 7 -22.51 0.67 32.35
CA LEU A 7 -22.43 -0.45 31.43
C LEU A 7 -22.30 0.03 29.97
N SER A 8 -23.05 1.07 29.58
CA SER A 8 -22.92 1.67 28.24
C SER A 8 -21.54 2.27 28.02
N ILE A 9 -20.96 2.93 29.03
CA ILE A 9 -19.60 3.47 28.94
C ILE A 9 -18.56 2.34 28.81
N LEU A 10 -18.72 1.25 29.56
CA LEU A 10 -17.84 0.09 29.48
C LEU A 10 -17.90 -0.60 28.11
N CYS A 11 -19.10 -0.76 27.54
CA CYS A 11 -19.27 -1.30 26.19
C CYS A 11 -18.62 -0.42 25.13
N PHE A 12 -18.74 0.92 25.24
CA PHE A 12 -18.06 1.84 24.32
C PHE A 12 -16.53 1.70 24.39
N ILE A 13 -15.95 1.61 25.60
CA ILE A 13 -14.51 1.44 25.78
C ILE A 13 -14.02 0.12 25.15
N LEU A 14 -14.78 -0.96 25.31
CA LEU A 14 -14.41 -2.27 24.74
C LEU A 14 -14.45 -2.27 23.20
N VAL A 15 -15.40 -1.56 22.59
CA VAL A 15 -15.49 -1.44 21.11
C VAL A 15 -14.34 -0.62 20.53
N PHE A 16 -13.87 0.41 21.24
CA PHE A 16 -12.70 1.18 20.80
C PHE A 16 -11.36 0.45 21.07
N ALA A 17 -11.28 -0.37 22.12
CA ALA A 17 -10.07 -1.12 22.45
C ALA A 17 -9.75 -2.25 21.45
N THR A 18 -10.76 -2.85 20.81
CA THR A 18 -10.56 -3.89 19.77
C THR A 18 -10.26 -3.32 18.38
N GLY A 19 -10.40 -1.99 18.19
CA GLY A 19 -10.13 -1.32 16.92
C GLY A 19 -8.67 -0.88 16.73
N CYS A 20 -7.76 -1.20 17.65
CA CYS A 20 -6.35 -0.77 17.58
C CYS A 20 -5.46 -1.65 16.68
N GLU A 21 -6.04 -2.61 15.96
CA GLU A 21 -5.37 -3.37 14.91
C GLU A 21 -5.45 -2.59 13.58
N THR A 22 -5.12 -1.29 13.60
CA THR A 22 -5.44 -0.38 12.48
C THR A 22 -4.62 -0.68 11.23
N TYR A 23 -3.47 -1.34 11.34
CA TYR A 23 -2.73 -1.89 10.22
C TYR A 23 -1.92 -3.09 10.71
N LYS A 24 -2.52 -4.29 10.74
CA LYS A 24 -1.69 -5.48 10.62
C LYS A 24 -1.01 -5.35 9.26
N ASP A 25 0.31 -5.29 9.23
CA ASP A 25 1.07 -5.24 7.98
C ASP A 25 0.49 -6.31 7.06
N TYR A 26 0.14 -5.91 5.83
CA TYR A 26 -0.48 -6.81 4.88
C TYR A 26 0.46 -8.01 4.73
N GLU A 27 0.01 -9.22 5.07
CA GLU A 27 0.87 -10.41 5.00
C GLU A 27 1.14 -10.71 3.52
N ILE A 28 2.21 -10.09 3.00
CA ILE A 28 2.63 -10.18 1.60
C ILE A 28 2.88 -11.63 1.19
N GLU A 29 3.36 -12.45 2.12
CA GLU A 29 3.72 -13.86 1.91
C GLU A 29 2.53 -14.76 1.54
N TYR A 30 1.29 -14.37 1.87
CA TYR A 30 0.08 -15.13 1.52
C TYR A 30 -0.77 -14.45 0.44
N SER A 31 -0.22 -13.42 -0.20
CA SER A 31 -0.88 -12.73 -1.30
C SER A 31 -0.94 -13.65 -2.54
N PRO A 32 -2.07 -13.70 -3.28
CA PRO A 32 -2.17 -14.40 -4.57
C PRO A 32 -1.21 -13.88 -5.63
N VAL A 33 -0.74 -12.64 -5.44
CA VAL A 33 0.26 -12.00 -6.31
C VAL A 33 1.68 -12.03 -5.71
N TYR A 34 1.93 -12.81 -4.65
CA TYR A 34 3.29 -13.08 -4.19
C TYR A 34 4.10 -13.77 -5.32
N PRO A 35 5.37 -13.40 -5.57
CA PRO A 35 6.24 -12.49 -4.81
C PRO A 35 6.29 -11.04 -5.33
N LEU A 36 5.33 -10.62 -6.16
CA LEU A 36 5.40 -9.33 -6.86
C LEU A 36 5.18 -8.12 -5.94
N CYS A 37 4.58 -8.33 -4.76
CA CYS A 37 4.36 -7.29 -3.75
C CYS A 37 5.62 -7.02 -2.92
N GLY A 38 5.83 -5.76 -2.55
CA GLY A 38 7.01 -5.33 -1.78
C GLY A 38 7.29 -3.84 -1.90
N GLU A 39 8.38 -3.43 -1.25
CA GLU A 39 8.95 -2.08 -1.37
C GLU A 39 10.18 -2.10 -2.29
N TRP A 40 10.29 -1.08 -3.13
CA TRP A 40 11.26 -0.99 -4.20
C TRP A 40 11.93 0.37 -4.19
N ILE A 41 13.25 0.38 -4.41
CA ILE A 41 14.01 1.60 -4.68
C ILE A 41 14.25 1.66 -6.19
N VAL A 42 13.56 2.60 -6.85
CA VAL A 42 13.57 2.72 -8.31
C VAL A 42 14.11 4.07 -8.77
N ARG A 43 14.39 4.15 -10.07
CA ARG A 43 14.86 5.35 -10.75
C ARG A 43 14.19 5.43 -12.11
N PHE A 44 13.62 6.58 -12.43
CA PHE A 44 12.98 6.82 -13.72
C PHE A 44 13.96 7.47 -14.69
N THR A 45 13.95 7.00 -15.93
CA THR A 45 14.75 7.57 -17.02
C THR A 45 13.83 8.02 -18.14
N ASP A 46 13.88 9.30 -18.48
CA ASP A 46 13.21 9.85 -19.66
C ASP A 46 14.08 9.59 -20.88
N THR A 47 13.60 8.72 -21.76
CA THR A 47 14.27 8.31 -23.01
C THR A 47 13.85 9.16 -24.21
N SER A 48 12.94 10.13 -24.03
CA SER A 48 12.47 11.02 -25.10
C SER A 48 13.43 12.18 -25.39
N VAL A 49 14.41 12.42 -24.50
CA VAL A 49 15.38 13.52 -24.57
C VAL A 49 16.81 13.00 -24.68
N THR A 50 17.70 13.77 -25.32
CA THR A 50 19.13 13.41 -25.48
C THR A 50 20.02 14.53 -24.92
N PRO A 51 20.86 14.27 -23.90
CA PRO A 51 21.01 13.01 -23.18
C PRO A 51 19.78 12.66 -22.32
N ASN A 52 19.57 11.37 -22.06
CA ASN A 52 18.49 10.90 -21.19
C ASN A 52 18.56 11.61 -19.82
N VAL A 53 17.40 11.97 -19.28
CA VAL A 53 17.29 12.61 -17.97
C VAL A 53 16.79 11.59 -16.95
N THR A 54 17.43 11.56 -15.79
CA THR A 54 17.21 10.51 -14.79
C THR A 54 16.81 11.10 -13.45
N SER A 55 15.82 10.51 -12.78
CA SER A 55 15.39 10.94 -11.45
C SER A 55 16.41 10.59 -10.36
N GLY A 56 16.23 11.17 -9.17
CA GLY A 56 16.77 10.59 -7.93
C GLY A 56 16.21 9.19 -7.65
N LEU A 57 16.70 8.54 -6.59
CA LEU A 57 16.12 7.29 -6.10
C LEU A 57 14.76 7.58 -5.45
N ILE A 58 13.76 6.76 -5.77
CA ILE A 58 12.38 6.93 -5.33
C ILE A 58 11.92 5.62 -4.71
N VAL A 59 11.25 5.72 -3.57
CA VAL A 59 10.65 4.56 -2.90
C VAL A 59 9.24 4.36 -3.43
N MET A 60 8.97 3.17 -3.92
CA MET A 60 7.68 2.74 -4.42
C MET A 60 7.28 1.43 -3.76
N SER A 61 5.99 1.23 -3.58
CA SER A 61 5.45 0.00 -3.01
C SER A 61 4.42 -0.61 -3.94
N THR A 62 4.42 -1.93 -3.95
CA THR A 62 3.43 -2.77 -4.62
C THR A 62 2.74 -3.62 -3.58
N PHE A 63 1.42 -3.71 -3.66
CA PHE A 63 0.62 -4.45 -2.70
C PHE A 63 -0.63 -4.99 -3.36
N ASN A 64 -1.18 -6.05 -2.79
CA ASN A 64 -2.35 -6.71 -3.32
C ASN A 64 -3.57 -5.79 -3.31
N THR A 65 -4.58 -6.15 -4.08
CA THR A 65 -5.87 -5.47 -4.01
C THR A 65 -6.66 -5.90 -2.79
N ALA A 66 -7.56 -5.05 -2.30
CA ALA A 66 -8.39 -5.35 -1.12
C ALA A 66 -9.33 -6.55 -1.34
N ASP A 67 -9.69 -6.82 -2.59
CA ASP A 67 -10.46 -7.98 -3.06
C ASP A 67 -9.61 -9.21 -3.37
N ASN A 68 -8.30 -9.19 -3.05
CA ASN A 68 -7.39 -10.32 -3.18
C ASN A 68 -7.28 -10.86 -4.63
N SER A 69 -7.13 -9.96 -5.60
CA SER A 69 -7.04 -10.31 -7.01
C SER A 69 -5.80 -11.14 -7.31
N THR A 70 -5.91 -12.09 -8.24
CA THR A 70 -4.78 -12.91 -8.72
C THR A 70 -4.14 -12.35 -9.98
N THR A 71 -4.74 -11.31 -10.58
CA THR A 71 -4.30 -10.74 -11.87
C THR A 71 -4.05 -9.25 -11.80
N GLN A 72 -4.25 -8.62 -10.64
CA GLN A 72 -4.06 -7.18 -10.45
C GLN A 72 -3.40 -6.89 -9.11
N MET A 73 -2.60 -5.82 -9.08
CA MET A 73 -2.01 -5.28 -7.86
C MET A 73 -1.95 -3.76 -7.91
N TRP A 74 -1.77 -3.12 -6.76
CA TRP A 74 -1.51 -1.69 -6.70
C TRP A 74 -0.03 -1.40 -6.85
N ILE A 75 0.28 -0.28 -7.51
CA ILE A 75 1.58 0.38 -7.45
C ILE A 75 1.39 1.79 -6.89
N ARG A 76 2.22 2.18 -5.93
CA ARG A 76 2.16 3.48 -5.24
C ARG A 76 3.55 4.06 -5.06
N THR A 77 3.68 5.36 -5.30
CA THR A 77 4.83 6.14 -4.82
C THR A 77 4.65 6.42 -3.33
N THR A 78 5.57 5.94 -2.51
CA THR A 78 5.52 6.09 -1.04
C THR A 78 6.52 7.11 -0.51
N SER A 79 7.56 7.46 -1.28
CA SER A 79 8.45 8.55 -0.91
C SER A 79 7.77 9.92 -1.00
N THR A 80 8.13 10.83 -0.10
CA THR A 80 7.74 12.25 -0.14
C THR A 80 8.50 13.06 -1.20
N SER A 81 9.53 12.48 -1.81
CA SER A 81 10.29 13.08 -2.89
C SER A 81 9.41 13.24 -4.13
N ALA A 82 9.15 14.48 -4.53
CA ALA A 82 8.45 14.78 -5.77
C ALA A 82 9.28 14.27 -6.95
N SER A 83 8.82 13.20 -7.61
CA SER A 83 9.33 12.86 -8.93
C SER A 83 8.88 13.96 -9.91
N TYR A 84 9.70 14.28 -10.91
CA TYR A 84 9.26 15.17 -12.00
C TYR A 84 8.07 14.59 -12.79
N LEU A 85 7.81 13.30 -12.61
CA LEU A 85 6.72 12.54 -13.21
C LEU A 85 5.43 12.58 -12.40
N GLY A 86 5.42 13.24 -11.23
CA GLY A 86 4.29 13.27 -10.32
C GLY A 86 4.20 12.05 -9.41
N ARG A 87 2.98 11.75 -8.95
CA ARG A 87 2.69 10.62 -8.05
C ARG A 87 2.07 9.49 -8.86
N TYR A 88 2.71 8.32 -8.84
CA TYR A 88 2.14 7.11 -9.42
C TYR A 88 1.33 6.38 -8.37
N ASP A 89 0.01 6.32 -8.57
CA ASP A 89 -0.93 5.51 -7.80
C ASP A 89 -1.92 4.87 -8.76
N GLY A 90 -1.91 3.55 -8.87
CA GLY A 90 -2.83 2.87 -9.76
C GLY A 90 -2.87 1.36 -9.55
N LYS A 91 -3.95 0.75 -10.00
CA LYS A 91 -3.98 -0.69 -10.21
C LYS A 91 -3.28 -0.99 -11.53
N ILE A 92 -2.46 -2.03 -11.53
CA ILE A 92 -1.80 -2.59 -12.70
C ILE A 92 -2.16 -4.06 -12.81
N ASP A 93 -2.22 -4.55 -14.04
CA ASP A 93 -2.36 -5.98 -14.30
C ASP A 93 -1.02 -6.67 -14.03
N CYS A 94 -1.08 -7.90 -13.54
CA CYS A 94 0.10 -8.71 -13.24
C CYS A 94 -0.15 -10.18 -13.56
N ASN A 95 0.93 -10.90 -13.85
CA ASN A 95 0.95 -12.34 -14.04
C ASN A 95 2.10 -12.91 -13.23
N VAL A 96 1.79 -13.77 -12.25
CA VAL A 96 2.81 -14.38 -11.36
C VAL A 96 3.55 -15.53 -12.04
N ALA A 97 2.96 -16.13 -13.08
CA ALA A 97 3.52 -17.31 -13.74
C ALA A 97 4.57 -16.97 -14.83
N GLU A 98 4.73 -15.69 -15.16
CA GLU A 98 5.68 -15.18 -16.17
C GLU A 98 6.92 -14.56 -15.50
#